data_AF-A0A3M1D364-F1
#
_entry.id   AF-A0A3M1D364-F1
#
_cell.length_a   1.000
_cell.length_b   1.000
_cell.length_c   1.000
_cell.angle_alpha   90.00
_cell.angle_beta   90.00
_cell.angle_gamma   90.00
#
_symmetry.space_group_name_H-M   'P 1'
#
loop_
_entity.id
_entity.type
_entity.pdbx_description
1 polymer ?
#
loop_
_entity_poly.entity_id
_entity_poly.type
_entity_poly.pdbx_seq_one_letter_code
_entity_poly.pdbx_strand_id
1 'polypeptide(L)'
;NNLGVVLGRQKRFEEAIDAFLKARRLDERLGNLAGLAYDLRNQGLVLLKMRKLERAKDLLERALRLSRKVGDDFNTAQCLCGLAWVEMESKRRRKAAVYAQQALVLGAESRLAEMVWKSEQVLGMLAESEGRPRQALRHYRTAMLVLERLPAGATGAGTELLGDKDRVYERAVWLSAKDGKAADALVAMERHMAETTGGLLAPFLQGLEDARLRSLAEQLERQRHGQLEQLMKELAKAPANAGTPFRGGRYERLARSMANELPGAEGVFGGWVAAPEELAGVLHQRQALMVLYPVEQGVVAWLVRRDGLKVRTAELGDGELEDLVERTLEQVTGGLPAGRDLSRLYGLLVQPFESELTGTDEIGIVASGVLARVPYPALVTPRGHYWYEEKLLFGCHSLNLLQVVAMRNRRA
;
A
#
# COMPACT_ATOMS: atom_id res chain seq x y z
N ASN A 1 6.57 -8.92 -28.29
CA ASN A 1 5.85 -8.63 -27.03
C ASN A 1 6.80 -8.40 -25.85
N ASN A 2 7.55 -9.40 -25.38
CA ASN A 2 8.36 -9.31 -24.14
C ASN A 2 9.34 -8.12 -24.05
N LEU A 3 10.03 -7.78 -25.15
CA LEU A 3 10.90 -6.59 -25.17
C LEU A 3 10.14 -5.31 -24.84
N GLY A 4 8.93 -5.14 -25.38
CA GLY A 4 8.09 -3.97 -25.09
C GLY A 4 7.69 -3.91 -23.61
N VAL A 5 7.44 -5.05 -22.98
CA VAL A 5 7.14 -5.11 -21.53
C VAL A 5 8.34 -4.64 -20.71
N VAL A 6 9.55 -5.12 -21.03
CA VAL A 6 10.78 -4.71 -20.35
C VAL A 6 11.05 -3.21 -20.53
N LEU A 7 10.90 -2.69 -21.75
CA LEU A 7 11.05 -1.26 -22.05
C LEU A 7 10.03 -0.41 -21.29
N GLY A 8 8.78 -0.86 -21.20
CA GLY A 8 7.73 -0.19 -20.42
C GLY A 8 8.06 -0.11 -18.93
N ARG A 9 8.61 -1.19 -18.35
CA ARG A 9 9.11 -1.20 -16.95
C ARG A 9 10.26 -0.21 -16.74
N GLN A 10 11.13 -0.05 -17.73
CA GLN A 10 12.21 0.94 -17.73
C GLN A 10 11.72 2.38 -18.03
N LYS A 11 10.40 2.60 -18.12
CA LYS A 11 9.79 3.89 -18.47
C LYS A 11 10.20 4.41 -19.87
N ARG A 12 10.73 3.55 -20.73
CA ARG A 12 11.07 3.84 -22.14
C ARG A 12 9.84 3.62 -23.02
N PHE A 13 8.83 4.46 -22.82
CA PHE A 13 7.47 4.21 -23.30
C PHE A 13 7.35 4.24 -24.84
N GLU A 14 8.06 5.14 -25.52
CA GLU A 14 8.08 5.23 -26.97
C GLU A 14 8.66 3.97 -27.60
N GLU A 15 9.80 3.50 -27.10
CA GLU A 15 10.44 2.27 -27.57
C GLU A 15 9.60 1.03 -27.27
N ALA A 16 8.92 1.02 -26.12
CA ALA A 16 7.96 -0.03 -25.78
C ALA A 16 6.82 -0.10 -26.80
N ILE A 17 6.25 1.06 -27.17
CA ILE A 17 5.22 1.16 -28.20
C ILE A 17 5.72 0.61 -29.54
N ASP A 18 6.94 0.94 -29.96
CA ASP A 18 7.52 0.44 -31.21
C ASP A 18 7.71 -1.08 -31.18
N ALA A 19 8.17 -1.63 -30.05
CA ALA A 19 8.31 -3.07 -29.86
C ALA A 19 6.95 -3.80 -29.93
N PHE A 20 5.89 -3.23 -29.35
CA PHE A 20 4.54 -3.79 -29.45
C PHE A 20 3.97 -3.65 -30.86
N LEU A 21 4.22 -2.56 -31.57
CA LEU A 21 3.80 -2.39 -32.97
C LEU A 21 4.44 -3.43 -33.90
N LYS A 22 5.72 -3.73 -33.70
CA LYS A 22 6.42 -4.78 -34.45
C LYS A 22 5.81 -6.17 -34.17
N ALA A 23 5.57 -6.49 -32.90
CA ALA A 23 4.91 -7.75 -32.52
C ALA A 23 3.51 -7.87 -33.11
N ARG A 24 2.72 -6.79 -33.03
CA ARG A 24 1.35 -6.74 -33.54
C ARG A 24 1.28 -7.06 -35.03
N ARG A 25 2.18 -6.47 -35.82
CA ARG A 25 2.27 -6.72 -37.27
C ARG A 25 2.60 -8.18 -37.59
N LEU A 26 3.39 -8.85 -36.73
CA LEU A 26 3.71 -10.27 -36.90
C LEU A 26 2.49 -11.13 -36.55
N ASP A 27 1.86 -10.89 -35.40
CA ASP A 27 0.66 -11.64 -35.00
C ASP A 27 -0.52 -11.43 -35.96
N GLU A 28 -0.69 -10.23 -36.51
CA GLU A 28 -1.65 -9.94 -37.60
C GLU A 28 -1.36 -10.79 -38.85
N ARG A 29 -0.10 -10.89 -39.27
CA ARG A 29 0.30 -11.71 -40.44
C ARG A 29 0.12 -13.21 -40.19
N LEU A 30 0.34 -13.66 -38.96
CA LEU A 30 0.21 -15.05 -38.55
C LEU A 30 -1.23 -15.46 -38.23
N GLY A 31 -2.17 -14.50 -38.18
CA GLY A 31 -3.54 -14.76 -37.73
C GLY A 31 -3.65 -15.12 -36.25
N ASN A 32 -2.64 -14.81 -35.44
CA ASN A 32 -2.58 -15.14 -34.02
C ASN A 32 -3.43 -14.14 -33.21
N LEU A 33 -4.72 -14.43 -33.08
CA LEU A 33 -5.67 -13.56 -32.36
C LEU A 33 -5.33 -13.40 -30.87
N ALA A 34 -4.79 -14.45 -30.24
CA ALA A 34 -4.37 -14.38 -28.84
C ALA A 34 -3.18 -13.42 -28.68
N GLY A 35 -2.11 -13.62 -29.46
CA GLY A 35 -0.94 -12.72 -29.45
C GLY A 35 -1.30 -11.26 -29.73
N LEU A 36 -2.17 -11.03 -30.72
CA LEU A 36 -2.70 -9.71 -31.04
C LEU A 36 -3.43 -9.06 -29.84
N ALA A 37 -4.21 -9.83 -29.08
CA ALA A 37 -4.89 -9.33 -27.89
C ALA A 37 -3.89 -8.91 -26.80
N TYR A 38 -2.82 -9.67 -26.58
CA TYR A 38 -1.76 -9.33 -25.63
C TYR A 38 -0.96 -8.08 -26.06
N ASP A 39 -0.63 -7.97 -27.34
CA ASP A 39 0.09 -6.80 -27.87
C ASP A 39 -0.74 -5.52 -27.74
N LEU A 40 -2.03 -5.57 -28.09
CA LEU A 40 -2.96 -4.45 -27.95
C LEU A 40 -3.13 -4.04 -26.49
N ARG A 41 -3.32 -5.01 -25.58
CA ARG A 41 -3.41 -4.73 -24.14
C ARG A 41 -2.17 -4.02 -23.65
N ASN A 42 -0.99 -4.60 -23.88
CA ASN A 42 0.27 -4.06 -23.36
C ASN A 42 0.56 -2.66 -23.91
N GLN A 43 0.28 -2.43 -25.20
CA GLN A 43 0.37 -1.09 -25.79
C GLN A 43 -0.62 -0.11 -25.12
N GLY A 44 -1.85 -0.56 -24.86
CA GLY A 44 -2.85 0.23 -24.14
C GLY A 44 -2.41 0.62 -22.73
N LEU A 45 -1.81 -0.30 -21.98
CA LEU A 45 -1.30 -0.03 -20.62
C LEU A 45 -0.14 0.98 -20.62
N VAL A 46 0.76 0.91 -21.60
CA VAL A 46 1.82 1.92 -21.76
C VAL A 46 1.22 3.28 -22.09
N LEU A 47 0.24 3.35 -22.99
CA LEU A 47 -0.44 4.61 -23.31
C LEU A 47 -1.19 5.21 -22.11
N LEU A 48 -1.78 4.37 -21.25
CA LEU A 48 -2.37 4.81 -19.99
C LEU A 48 -1.32 5.46 -19.08
N LYS A 49 -0.13 4.86 -18.91
CA LYS A 49 0.96 5.46 -18.13
C LYS A 49 1.45 6.79 -18.71
N MET A 50 1.38 6.95 -20.04
CA MET A 50 1.63 8.22 -20.72
C MET A 50 0.45 9.20 -20.66
N ARG A 51 -0.63 8.90 -19.93
CA ARG A 51 -1.88 9.67 -19.84
C ARG A 51 -2.58 9.90 -21.19
N LYS A 52 -2.33 9.05 -22.19
CA LYS A 52 -3.00 9.08 -23.52
C LYS A 52 -4.32 8.28 -23.46
N LEU A 53 -5.25 8.74 -22.61
CA LEU A 53 -6.41 7.97 -22.14
C LEU A 53 -7.32 7.43 -23.24
N GLU A 54 -7.72 8.26 -24.22
CA GLU A 54 -8.63 7.81 -25.28
C GLU A 54 -7.99 6.77 -26.22
N ARG A 55 -6.69 6.90 -26.49
CA ARG A 55 -5.96 5.88 -27.28
C ARG A 55 -5.75 4.59 -26.47
N ALA A 56 -5.44 4.71 -25.19
CA ALA A 56 -5.33 3.55 -24.30
C ALA A 56 -6.65 2.78 -24.25
N LYS A 57 -7.77 3.51 -24.13
CA LYS A 57 -9.12 2.96 -24.16
C LYS A 57 -9.41 2.15 -25.41
N ASP A 58 -9.21 2.72 -26.60
CA ASP A 58 -9.49 2.02 -27.86
C ASP A 58 -8.72 0.69 -27.95
N LEU A 59 -7.43 0.71 -27.65
CA LEU A 59 -6.60 -0.49 -27.69
C LEU A 59 -7.04 -1.55 -26.67
N LEU A 60 -7.37 -1.13 -25.44
CA LEU A 60 -7.83 -2.04 -24.39
C LEU A 60 -9.23 -2.62 -24.69
N GLU A 61 -10.14 -1.84 -25.27
CA GLU A 61 -11.45 -2.36 -25.69
C GLU A 61 -11.33 -3.35 -26.85
N ARG A 62 -10.41 -3.12 -27.79
CA ARG A 62 -10.10 -4.07 -28.87
C ARG A 62 -9.48 -5.36 -28.32
N ALA A 63 -8.50 -5.24 -27.42
CA ALA A 63 -7.90 -6.38 -26.74
C ALA A 63 -8.93 -7.19 -25.95
N LEU A 64 -9.85 -6.51 -25.24
CA LEU A 64 -10.95 -7.13 -24.51
C LEU A 64 -11.86 -7.95 -25.43
N ARG A 65 -12.27 -7.38 -26.57
CA ARG A 65 -13.11 -8.09 -27.56
C ARG A 65 -12.42 -9.33 -28.11
N LEU A 66 -11.14 -9.23 -28.45
CA LEU A 66 -10.37 -10.38 -28.96
C LEU A 66 -10.17 -11.45 -27.89
N SER A 67 -9.83 -11.07 -26.65
CA SER A 67 -9.62 -12.01 -25.54
C SER A 67 -10.89 -12.81 -25.24
N ARG A 68 -12.05 -12.14 -25.19
CA ARG A 68 -13.35 -12.80 -25.05
C ARG A 68 -13.65 -13.74 -26.22
N LYS A 69 -13.31 -13.35 -27.45
CA LYS A 69 -13.52 -14.18 -28.65
C LYS A 69 -12.71 -15.48 -28.61
N VAL A 70 -11.51 -15.44 -28.04
CA VAL A 70 -10.62 -16.61 -27.95
C VAL A 70 -10.75 -17.37 -26.62
N GLY A 71 -11.61 -16.92 -25.69
CA GLY A 71 -11.81 -17.56 -24.39
C GLY A 71 -10.64 -17.37 -23.40
N ASP A 72 -9.89 -16.27 -23.53
CA ASP A 72 -8.76 -15.96 -22.65
C ASP A 72 -9.20 -15.10 -21.47
N ASP A 73 -9.61 -15.75 -20.38
CA ASP A 73 -10.09 -15.09 -19.16
C ASP A 73 -8.97 -14.31 -18.45
N PHE A 74 -7.73 -14.76 -18.55
CA PHE A 74 -6.57 -14.07 -17.99
C PHE A 74 -6.38 -12.70 -18.63
N ASN A 75 -6.34 -12.65 -19.96
CA ASN A 75 -6.20 -11.40 -20.68
C ASN A 75 -7.47 -10.53 -20.59
N THR A 76 -8.65 -11.15 -20.53
CA THR A 76 -9.93 -10.44 -20.33
C THR A 76 -9.94 -9.69 -19.00
N ALA A 77 -9.53 -10.32 -17.90
CA ALA A 77 -9.46 -9.68 -16.58
C ALA A 77 -8.48 -8.49 -16.57
N GLN A 78 -7.31 -8.64 -17.21
CA GLN A 78 -6.35 -7.54 -17.33
C GLN A 78 -6.85 -6.36 -18.16
N CYS A 79 -7.54 -6.63 -19.27
CA CYS A 79 -8.12 -5.58 -20.09
C CYS A 79 -9.21 -4.81 -19.32
N LEU A 80 -10.08 -5.52 -18.59
CA LEU A 80 -11.10 -4.92 -17.72
C LEU A 80 -10.46 -4.06 -16.63
N CYS A 81 -9.42 -4.56 -15.96
CA CYS A 81 -8.70 -3.77 -14.96
C CYS A 81 -8.09 -2.51 -15.58
N GLY A 82 -7.41 -2.62 -16.72
CA GLY A 82 -6.85 -1.47 -17.43
C GLY A 82 -7.90 -0.43 -17.83
N LEU A 83 -9.07 -0.88 -18.32
CA LEU A 83 -10.19 0.01 -18.63
C LEU A 83 -10.76 0.69 -17.38
N ALA A 84 -10.78 0.00 -16.24
CA ALA A 84 -11.19 0.59 -14.97
C ALA A 84 -10.28 1.77 -14.59
N TRP A 85 -8.96 1.61 -14.72
CA TRP A 85 -8.00 2.69 -14.51
C TRP A 85 -8.15 3.83 -15.51
N VAL A 86 -8.29 3.53 -16.81
CA VAL A 86 -8.54 4.56 -17.84
C VAL A 86 -9.78 5.38 -17.51
N GLU A 87 -10.90 4.72 -17.19
CA GLU A 87 -12.16 5.41 -16.89
C GLU A 87 -12.09 6.18 -15.56
N MET A 88 -11.32 5.68 -14.57
CA MET A 88 -11.07 6.37 -13.31
C MET A 88 -10.29 7.67 -13.53
N GLU A 89 -9.19 7.61 -14.27
CA GLU A 89 -8.40 8.79 -14.65
C GLU A 89 -9.19 9.76 -15.54
N SER A 90 -10.08 9.24 -16.39
CA SER A 90 -11.01 10.04 -17.20
C SER A 90 -12.16 10.64 -16.38
N LYS A 91 -12.19 10.45 -15.05
CA LYS A 91 -13.26 10.88 -14.13
C LYS A 91 -14.64 10.29 -14.46
N ARG A 92 -14.71 9.22 -15.25
CA ARG A 92 -15.94 8.50 -15.63
C ARG A 92 -16.25 7.40 -14.60
N ARG A 93 -16.50 7.83 -13.37
CA ARG A 93 -16.61 6.97 -12.16
C ARG A 93 -17.53 5.76 -12.32
N ARG A 94 -18.71 5.94 -12.93
CA ARG A 94 -19.66 4.84 -13.16
C ARG A 94 -19.09 3.73 -14.03
N LYS A 95 -18.39 4.09 -15.12
CA LYS A 95 -17.77 3.09 -16.01
C LYS A 95 -16.57 2.42 -15.35
N ALA A 96 -15.78 3.19 -14.61
CA ALA A 96 -14.67 2.66 -13.82
C ALA A 96 -15.14 1.59 -12.82
N ALA A 97 -16.22 1.86 -12.08
CA ALA A 97 -16.81 0.91 -11.13
C ALA A 97 -17.24 -0.39 -11.81
N VAL A 98 -17.92 -0.29 -12.96
CA VAL A 98 -18.36 -1.48 -13.74
C VAL A 98 -17.17 -2.32 -14.18
N TYR A 99 -16.15 -1.71 -14.78
CA TYR A 99 -14.98 -2.44 -15.24
C TYR A 99 -14.17 -3.04 -14.08
N ALA A 100 -13.99 -2.30 -12.98
CA ALA A 100 -13.30 -2.80 -11.79
C ALA A 100 -14.05 -4.01 -11.20
N GLN A 101 -15.38 -3.94 -11.09
CA GLN A 101 -16.18 -5.04 -10.56
C GLN A 101 -16.11 -6.30 -11.44
N GLN A 102 -16.14 -6.14 -12.76
CA GLN A 102 -15.99 -7.27 -13.70
C GLN A 102 -14.59 -7.88 -13.61
N ALA A 103 -13.54 -7.05 -13.56
CA ALA A 103 -12.17 -7.51 -13.41
C ALA A 103 -11.94 -8.26 -12.09
N LEU A 104 -12.59 -7.80 -11.02
CA LEU A 104 -12.52 -8.37 -9.69
C LEU A 104 -13.17 -9.76 -9.63
N VAL A 105 -14.39 -9.89 -10.14
CA VAL A 105 -15.12 -11.18 -10.17
C VAL A 105 -14.38 -12.18 -11.03
N LEU A 106 -14.04 -11.80 -12.27
CA LEU A 106 -13.32 -12.68 -13.19
C LEU A 106 -11.93 -13.04 -12.65
N GLY A 107 -11.25 -12.07 -12.03
CA GLY A 107 -9.98 -12.28 -11.37
C GLY A 107 -10.09 -13.27 -10.22
N ALA A 108 -11.13 -13.19 -9.40
CA ALA A 108 -11.38 -14.13 -8.33
C ALA A 108 -11.72 -15.55 -8.84
N GLU A 109 -12.60 -15.66 -9.84
CA GLU A 109 -12.96 -16.93 -10.50
C GLU A 109 -11.72 -17.60 -11.12
N SER A 110 -10.88 -16.81 -11.76
CA SER A 110 -9.67 -17.26 -12.46
C SER A 110 -8.43 -17.35 -11.55
N ARG A 111 -8.58 -17.13 -10.23
CA ARG A 111 -7.50 -17.10 -9.23
C ARG A 111 -6.35 -16.13 -9.56
N LEU A 112 -6.68 -15.00 -10.17
CA LEU A 112 -5.76 -13.93 -10.55
C LEU A 112 -5.71 -12.88 -9.44
N ALA A 113 -4.98 -13.21 -8.37
CA ALA A 113 -4.82 -12.33 -7.21
C ALA A 113 -4.35 -10.92 -7.59
N GLU A 114 -3.53 -10.77 -8.62
CA GLU A 114 -3.13 -9.45 -9.12
C GLU A 114 -4.29 -8.59 -9.60
N MET A 115 -5.27 -9.19 -10.28
CA MET A 115 -6.43 -8.45 -10.78
C MET A 115 -7.38 -8.09 -9.66
N VAL A 116 -7.46 -8.95 -8.64
CA VAL A 116 -8.29 -8.72 -7.46
C VAL A 116 -7.82 -7.48 -6.70
N TRP A 117 -6.55 -7.42 -6.26
CA TRP A 117 -6.10 -6.29 -5.44
C TRP A 117 -6.11 -4.96 -6.22
N LYS A 118 -5.80 -4.98 -7.53
CA LYS A 118 -5.82 -3.78 -8.38
C LYS A 118 -7.24 -3.27 -8.61
N SER A 119 -8.20 -4.19 -8.76
CA SER A 119 -9.60 -3.81 -8.91
C SER A 119 -10.17 -3.26 -7.60
N GLU A 120 -9.83 -3.89 -6.47
CA GLU A 120 -10.15 -3.38 -5.14
C GLU A 120 -9.53 -1.99 -4.90
N GLN A 121 -8.30 -1.75 -5.35
CA GLN A 121 -7.70 -0.42 -5.29
C GLN A 121 -8.52 0.62 -6.06
N VAL A 122 -8.97 0.32 -7.29
CA VAL A 122 -9.83 1.22 -8.07
C VAL A 122 -11.16 1.48 -7.37
N LEU A 123 -11.79 0.44 -6.81
CA LEU A 123 -13.03 0.58 -6.04
C LEU A 123 -12.83 1.42 -4.76
N GLY A 124 -11.69 1.26 -4.09
CA GLY A 124 -11.27 2.09 -2.97
C GLY A 124 -11.22 3.56 -3.35
N MET A 125 -10.45 3.90 -4.41
CA MET A 125 -10.32 5.28 -4.87
C MET A 125 -11.67 5.87 -5.33
N LEU A 126 -12.54 5.06 -5.94
CA LEU A 126 -13.89 5.46 -6.31
C LEU A 126 -14.72 5.82 -5.06
N ALA A 127 -14.70 4.96 -4.04
CA ALA A 127 -15.40 5.22 -2.79
C ALA A 127 -14.90 6.49 -2.07
N GLU A 128 -13.59 6.76 -2.11
CA GLU A 128 -13.04 8.04 -1.61
C GLU A 128 -13.58 9.24 -2.37
N SER A 129 -13.60 9.14 -3.71
CA SER A 129 -14.10 10.20 -4.58
C SER A 129 -15.60 10.47 -4.44
N GLU A 130 -16.33 9.53 -3.83
CA GLU A 130 -17.75 9.62 -3.47
C GLU A 130 -17.97 10.05 -2.00
N GLY A 131 -16.91 10.34 -1.25
CA GLY A 131 -17.01 10.74 0.15
C GLY A 131 -17.38 9.59 1.10
N ARG A 132 -17.01 8.35 0.75
CA ARG A 132 -17.31 7.14 1.55
C ARG A 132 -16.02 6.50 2.11
N PRO A 133 -15.35 7.15 3.08
CA PRO A 133 -14.04 6.72 3.58
C PRO A 133 -14.07 5.33 4.23
N ARG A 134 -15.17 4.98 4.92
CA ARG A 134 -15.32 3.64 5.52
C ARG A 134 -15.46 2.53 4.48
N GLN A 135 -16.04 2.84 3.32
CA GLN A 135 -16.13 1.90 2.21
C GLN A 135 -14.78 1.77 1.52
N ALA A 136 -14.10 2.88 1.28
CA ALA A 136 -12.75 2.89 0.72
C ALA A 136 -11.76 2.09 1.57
N LEU A 137 -11.75 2.28 2.89
CA LEU A 137 -10.91 1.53 3.81
C LEU A 137 -11.14 0.01 3.72
N ARG A 138 -12.38 -0.43 3.46
CA ARG A 138 -12.67 -1.87 3.28
C ARG A 138 -12.02 -2.40 2.01
N HIS A 139 -12.18 -1.69 0.90
CA HIS A 139 -11.55 -2.06 -0.37
C HIS A 139 -10.01 -2.13 -0.24
N TYR A 140 -9.39 -1.13 0.41
CA TYR A 140 -7.95 -1.15 0.66
C TYR A 140 -7.52 -2.31 1.57
N ARG A 141 -8.26 -2.61 2.63
CA ARG A 141 -7.99 -3.78 3.48
C ARG A 141 -8.09 -5.10 2.71
N THR A 142 -9.11 -5.26 1.85
CA THR A 142 -9.22 -6.44 0.98
C THR A 142 -8.02 -6.54 0.04
N ALA A 143 -7.61 -5.42 -0.59
CA ALA A 143 -6.44 -5.39 -1.44
C ALA A 143 -5.14 -5.75 -0.68
N MET A 144 -4.93 -5.22 0.54
CA MET A 144 -3.82 -5.59 1.42
C MET A 144 -3.80 -7.10 1.70
N LEU A 145 -4.95 -7.67 2.07
CA LEU A 145 -5.04 -9.11 2.37
C LEU A 145 -4.63 -9.97 1.16
N VAL A 146 -4.96 -9.54 -0.06
CA VAL A 146 -4.55 -10.23 -1.28
C VAL A 146 -3.05 -10.05 -1.54
N LEU A 147 -2.53 -8.83 -1.40
CA LEU A 147 -1.10 -8.52 -1.56
C LEU A 147 -0.23 -9.33 -0.60
N GLU A 148 -0.64 -9.40 0.66
CA GLU A 148 -0.03 -10.18 1.72
C GLU A 148 0.00 -11.69 1.45
N ARG A 149 -0.70 -12.19 0.44
CA ARG A 149 -0.78 -13.63 0.13
C ARG A 149 -0.20 -13.94 -1.26
N LEU A 150 0.30 -12.93 -1.96
CA LEU A 150 1.09 -13.12 -3.17
C LEU A 150 2.53 -13.54 -2.79
N PRO A 151 3.11 -14.53 -3.49
CA PRO A 151 4.54 -14.82 -3.35
C PRO A 151 5.38 -13.59 -3.70
N ALA A 152 6.53 -13.42 -3.04
CA ALA A 152 7.49 -12.38 -3.40
C ALA A 152 7.91 -12.55 -4.87
N GLY A 153 7.83 -11.47 -5.66
CA GLY A 153 8.15 -11.50 -7.10
C GLY A 153 7.04 -12.07 -8.01
N ALA A 154 5.87 -12.43 -7.49
CA ALA A 154 4.72 -12.87 -8.30
C ALA A 154 4.04 -11.73 -9.10
N THR A 155 4.68 -10.56 -9.22
CA THR A 155 4.17 -9.47 -10.04
C THR A 155 4.38 -9.81 -11.52
N GLY A 156 3.30 -10.13 -12.22
CA GLY A 156 3.33 -10.63 -13.58
C GLY A 156 4.03 -9.67 -14.56
N ALA A 157 4.67 -10.24 -15.57
CA ALA A 157 5.25 -9.47 -16.68
C ALA A 157 4.16 -8.64 -17.38
N GLY A 158 4.22 -7.31 -17.21
CA GLY A 158 3.29 -6.34 -17.80
C GLY A 158 2.24 -5.75 -16.85
N THR A 159 2.07 -6.32 -15.65
CA THR A 159 1.04 -5.87 -14.69
C THR A 159 1.58 -4.83 -13.70
N GLU A 160 2.89 -4.68 -13.52
CA GLU A 160 3.52 -3.57 -12.78
C GLU A 160 3.15 -2.17 -13.31
N LEU A 161 2.63 -2.09 -14.55
CA LEU A 161 2.12 -0.85 -15.12
C LEU A 161 0.72 -0.48 -14.59
N LEU A 162 0.10 -1.25 -13.71
CA LEU A 162 -1.19 -0.92 -13.10
C LEU A 162 -1.16 -1.15 -11.59
N GLY A 163 -1.89 -0.30 -10.87
CA GLY A 163 -1.92 -0.35 -9.42
C GLY A 163 -0.70 0.29 -8.78
N ASP A 164 -0.86 0.55 -7.49
CA ASP A 164 0.15 1.13 -6.61
C ASP A 164 -0.05 0.48 -5.25
N LYS A 165 0.86 -0.44 -4.90
CA LYS A 165 0.77 -1.22 -3.67
C LYS A 165 0.95 -0.33 -2.45
N ASP A 166 1.94 0.56 -2.50
CA ASP A 166 2.29 1.47 -1.40
C ASP A 166 1.07 2.32 -1.08
N ARG A 167 0.41 2.87 -2.11
CA ARG A 167 -0.84 3.59 -1.97
C ARG A 167 -1.95 2.77 -1.30
N VAL A 168 -2.09 1.48 -1.60
CA VAL A 168 -3.11 0.63 -0.94
C VAL A 168 -2.88 0.61 0.58
N TYR A 169 -1.64 0.39 1.01
CA TYR A 169 -1.30 0.40 2.43
C TYR A 169 -1.44 1.79 3.05
N GLU A 170 -0.85 2.82 2.43
CA GLU A 170 -0.89 4.21 2.91
C GLU A 170 -2.32 4.73 3.07
N ARG A 171 -3.21 4.46 2.12
CA ARG A 171 -4.64 4.84 2.25
C ARG A 171 -5.31 4.10 3.39
N ALA A 172 -5.00 2.81 3.61
CA ALA A 172 -5.55 2.07 4.74
C ALA A 172 -5.07 2.62 6.09
N VAL A 173 -3.80 3.01 6.19
CA VAL A 173 -3.21 3.68 7.35
C VAL A 173 -3.90 5.02 7.61
N TRP A 174 -3.93 5.90 6.61
CA TRP A 174 -4.53 7.23 6.71
C TRP A 174 -5.99 7.19 7.11
N LEU A 175 -6.81 6.37 6.42
CA LEU A 175 -8.24 6.28 6.70
C LEU A 175 -8.53 5.67 8.07
N SER A 176 -7.74 4.69 8.52
CA SER A 176 -7.87 4.13 9.87
C SER A 176 -7.52 5.17 10.94
N ALA A 177 -6.46 5.96 10.71
CA ALA A 177 -6.05 7.04 11.61
C ALA A 177 -7.12 8.15 11.70
N LYS A 178 -7.72 8.55 10.57
CA LYS A 178 -8.82 9.53 10.52
C LYS A 178 -10.11 9.02 11.19
N ASP A 179 -10.39 7.72 11.18
CA ASP A 179 -11.51 7.11 11.92
C ASP A 179 -11.20 6.94 13.42
N GLY A 180 -10.04 7.43 13.89
CA GLY A 180 -9.60 7.37 15.30
C GLY A 180 -9.09 6.01 15.75
N LYS A 181 -8.94 5.05 14.83
CA LYS A 181 -8.52 3.68 15.13
C LYS A 181 -7.00 3.56 15.09
N ALA A 182 -6.38 4.02 16.17
CA ALA A 182 -4.93 4.11 16.28
C ALA A 182 -4.22 2.75 16.07
N ALA A 183 -4.73 1.68 16.70
CA ALA A 183 -4.18 0.33 16.60
C ALA A 183 -4.29 -0.21 15.17
N ASP A 184 -5.47 -0.14 14.56
CA ASP A 184 -5.69 -0.56 13.17
C ASP A 184 -4.73 0.14 12.20
N ALA A 185 -4.53 1.46 12.38
CA ALA A 185 -3.64 2.25 11.54
C ALA A 185 -2.17 1.83 11.72
N LEU A 186 -1.74 1.58 12.96
CA LEU A 186 -0.39 1.14 13.28
C LEU A 186 -0.11 -0.25 12.68
N VAL A 187 -1.06 -1.19 12.83
CA VAL A 187 -0.97 -2.53 12.24
C VAL A 187 -0.90 -2.48 10.71
N ALA A 188 -1.69 -1.62 10.07
CA ALA A 188 -1.64 -1.45 8.62
C ALA A 188 -0.28 -0.89 8.15
N MET A 189 0.33 0.01 8.92
CA MET A 189 1.65 0.56 8.62
C MET A 189 2.74 -0.48 8.79
N GLU A 190 2.73 -1.24 9.90
CA GLU A 190 3.70 -2.32 10.12
C GLU A 190 3.60 -3.40 9.06
N ARG A 191 2.38 -3.73 8.58
CA ARG A 191 2.18 -4.63 7.43
C ARG A 191 2.82 -4.10 6.16
N HIS A 192 2.71 -2.80 5.90
CA HIS A 192 3.38 -2.17 4.77
C HIS A 192 4.90 -2.31 4.89
N MET A 193 5.45 -1.90 6.03
CA MET A 193 6.89 -1.99 6.30
C MET A 193 7.39 -3.44 6.19
N ALA A 194 6.59 -4.41 6.64
CA ALA A 194 6.89 -5.83 6.52
C ALA A 194 6.77 -6.35 5.08
N GLU A 195 5.91 -5.81 4.23
CA GLU A 195 5.88 -6.14 2.79
C GLU A 195 7.16 -5.65 2.11
N THR A 196 7.52 -4.38 2.35
CA THR A 196 8.71 -3.75 1.79
C THR A 196 9.99 -4.45 2.27
N THR A 197 10.08 -4.76 3.57
CA THR A 197 11.26 -5.36 4.19
C THR A 197 11.30 -6.88 4.04
N GLY A 198 10.15 -7.55 4.14
CA GLY A 198 10.01 -9.00 4.02
C GLY A 198 10.29 -9.49 2.60
N GLY A 199 9.99 -8.71 1.56
CA GLY A 199 10.45 -8.98 0.19
C GLY A 199 11.98 -8.99 0.07
N LEU A 200 12.68 -8.15 0.86
CA LEU A 200 14.15 -8.08 0.91
C LEU A 200 14.76 -9.20 1.75
N LEU A 201 14.08 -9.65 2.82
CA LEU A 201 14.56 -10.68 3.74
C LEU A 201 14.15 -12.12 3.35
N ALA A 202 13.12 -12.32 2.53
CA ALA A 202 12.66 -13.65 2.14
C ALA A 202 13.76 -14.53 1.50
N PRO A 203 14.65 -14.02 0.62
CA PRO A 203 15.79 -14.80 0.12
C PRO A 203 16.78 -15.18 1.22
N PHE A 204 16.95 -14.32 2.23
CA PHE A 204 17.84 -14.57 3.36
C PHE A 204 17.28 -15.64 4.31
N LEU A 205 15.97 -15.63 4.56
CA LEU A 205 15.28 -16.65 5.36
C LEU A 205 15.26 -18.02 4.68
N GLN A 206 15.15 -18.07 3.35
CA GLN A 206 15.26 -19.32 2.57
C GLN A 206 16.67 -19.94 2.65
N GLY A 207 17.70 -19.14 2.90
CA GLY A 207 19.07 -19.59 3.12
C GLY A 207 19.35 -20.16 4.52
N LEU A 208 18.41 -20.11 5.46
CA LEU A 208 18.60 -20.66 6.80
C LEU A 208 18.53 -22.20 6.76
N GLU A 209 19.54 -22.87 7.32
CA GLU A 209 19.66 -24.35 7.38
C GLU A 209 18.79 -25.00 8.48
N ASP A 210 18.02 -24.22 9.25
CA ASP A 210 17.23 -24.73 10.37
C ASP A 210 15.90 -25.35 9.89
N ALA A 211 15.81 -26.68 9.99
CA ALA A 211 14.64 -27.46 9.60
C ALA A 211 13.35 -27.07 10.35
N ARG A 212 13.43 -26.56 11.59
CA ARG A 212 12.24 -26.11 12.34
C ARG A 212 11.68 -24.82 11.77
N LEU A 213 12.54 -23.87 11.41
CA LEU A 213 12.13 -22.61 10.79
C LEU A 213 11.53 -22.84 9.40
N ARG A 214 12.08 -23.78 8.61
CA ARG A 214 11.48 -24.19 7.33
C ARG A 214 10.09 -24.80 7.51
N SER A 215 9.93 -25.75 8.42
CA SER A 215 8.63 -26.37 8.70
C SER A 215 7.59 -25.35 9.17
N LEU A 216 7.98 -24.36 9.98
CA LEU A 216 7.09 -23.30 10.43
C LEU A 216 6.71 -22.36 9.28
N ALA A 217 7.69 -21.95 8.45
CA ALA A 217 7.45 -21.14 7.27
C ALA A 217 6.48 -21.82 6.29
N GLU A 218 6.67 -23.12 6.01
CA GLU A 218 5.77 -23.91 5.16
C GLU A 218 4.35 -24.00 5.72
N GLN A 219 4.19 -24.19 7.03
CA GLN A 219 2.87 -24.22 7.68
C GLN A 219 2.15 -22.87 7.54
N LEU A 220 2.87 -21.76 7.77
CA LEU A 220 2.34 -20.41 7.61
C LEU A 220 1.98 -20.12 6.15
N GLU A 221 2.80 -20.57 5.19
CA GLU A 221 2.49 -20.45 3.76
C GLU A 221 1.23 -21.24 3.38
N ARG A 222 1.08 -22.49 3.84
CA ARG A 222 -0.13 -23.28 3.58
C ARG A 222 -1.38 -22.60 4.15
N GLN A 223 -1.29 -22.03 5.36
CA GLN A 223 -2.39 -21.28 5.96
C GLN A 223 -2.74 -20.01 5.15
N ARG A 224 -1.74 -19.26 4.66
CA ARG A 224 -1.93 -18.09 3.77
C ARG A 224 -2.67 -18.47 2.50
N HIS A 225 -2.27 -19.57 1.86
CA HIS A 225 -2.89 -20.05 0.63
C HIS A 225 -4.35 -20.47 0.86
N GLY A 226 -4.65 -21.21 1.94
CA GLY A 226 -6.02 -21.61 2.26
C GLY A 226 -6.97 -20.42 2.51
N GLN A 227 -6.49 -19.40 3.22
CA GLN A 227 -7.25 -18.16 3.43
C GLN A 227 -7.45 -17.36 2.14
N LEU A 228 -6.42 -17.26 1.29
CA LEU A 228 -6.54 -16.61 -0.02
C LEU A 228 -7.60 -17.30 -0.86
N GLU A 229 -7.59 -18.63 -0.89
CA GLU A 229 -8.52 -19.41 -1.70
C GLU A 229 -9.97 -19.21 -1.24
N GLN A 230 -10.20 -19.16 0.08
CA GLN A 230 -11.52 -18.85 0.63
C GLN A 230 -11.99 -17.45 0.24
N LEU A 231 -11.11 -16.45 0.36
CA LEU A 231 -11.37 -15.08 -0.07
C LEU A 231 -11.73 -15.00 -1.56
N MET A 232 -10.98 -15.69 -2.42
CA MET A 232 -11.26 -15.76 -3.86
C MET A 232 -12.62 -16.40 -4.14
N LYS A 233 -12.96 -17.51 -3.46
CA LYS A 233 -14.27 -18.16 -3.60
C LYS A 233 -15.44 -17.25 -3.20
N GLU A 234 -15.24 -16.40 -2.22
CA GLU A 234 -16.27 -15.45 -1.79
C GLU A 234 -16.43 -14.32 -2.81
N LEU A 235 -15.32 -13.69 -3.22
CA LEU A 235 -15.32 -12.63 -4.23
C LEU A 235 -15.90 -13.08 -5.58
N ALA A 236 -15.66 -14.32 -5.99
CA ALA A 236 -16.21 -14.93 -7.21
C ALA A 236 -17.76 -15.02 -7.18
N LYS A 237 -18.40 -15.08 -6.02
CA LYS A 237 -19.87 -15.15 -5.91
C LYS A 237 -20.56 -13.80 -6.12
N ALA A 238 -19.81 -12.71 -6.23
CA ALA A 238 -20.37 -11.39 -6.46
C ALA A 238 -20.94 -11.24 -7.87
N PRO A 239 -22.11 -10.60 -8.06
CA PRO A 239 -22.67 -10.41 -9.39
C PRO A 239 -21.78 -9.49 -10.24
N ALA A 240 -21.30 -10.01 -11.38
CA ALA A 240 -20.47 -9.27 -12.35
C ALA A 240 -21.24 -8.15 -13.10
N ASN A 241 -22.57 -8.25 -13.15
CA ASN A 241 -23.45 -7.37 -13.94
C ASN A 241 -24.20 -6.39 -13.05
N ALA A 242 -23.64 -5.21 -12.81
CA ALA A 242 -24.37 -4.04 -12.33
C ALA A 242 -24.27 -2.91 -13.35
N GLY A 243 -24.96 -3.07 -14.49
CA GLY A 243 -25.34 -1.94 -15.37
C GLY A 243 -26.37 -1.00 -14.72
N THR A 244 -26.79 -1.29 -13.49
CA THR A 244 -27.64 -0.45 -12.64
C THR A 244 -26.79 0.45 -11.74
N PRO A 245 -27.25 1.67 -11.42
CA PRO A 245 -26.54 2.58 -10.53
C PRO A 245 -26.21 1.87 -9.21
N PHE A 246 -25.03 2.17 -8.69
CA PHE A 246 -24.52 1.80 -7.37
C PHE A 246 -25.64 1.66 -6.33
N ARG A 247 -26.20 0.44 -6.22
CA ARG A 247 -27.00 0.00 -5.08
C ARG A 247 -26.19 -1.09 -4.44
N GLY A 248 -25.22 -0.66 -3.62
CA GLY A 248 -24.20 -1.48 -2.98
C GLY A 248 -24.70 -2.62 -2.09
N GLY A 249 -25.98 -2.95 -2.04
CA GLY A 249 -26.53 -3.91 -1.08
C GLY A 249 -25.85 -5.29 -1.06
N ARG A 250 -25.59 -5.95 -2.20
CA ARG A 250 -25.01 -7.31 -2.19
C ARG A 250 -23.49 -7.32 -2.06
N TYR A 251 -22.79 -6.49 -2.83
CA TYR A 251 -21.34 -6.39 -2.77
C TYR A 251 -20.86 -5.79 -1.45
N GLU A 252 -21.54 -4.76 -0.93
CA GLU A 252 -21.23 -4.21 0.40
C GLU A 252 -21.58 -5.19 1.50
N ARG A 253 -22.62 -6.04 1.35
CA ARG A 253 -22.90 -7.08 2.35
C ARG A 253 -21.81 -8.14 2.39
N LEU A 254 -21.29 -8.56 1.23
CA LEU A 254 -20.19 -9.51 1.15
C LEU A 254 -18.86 -8.88 1.63
N ALA A 255 -18.50 -7.69 1.17
CA ALA A 255 -17.34 -6.95 1.70
C ALA A 255 -17.51 -6.60 3.19
N ARG A 256 -18.75 -6.53 3.72
CA ARG A 256 -19.06 -6.31 5.14
C ARG A 256 -19.01 -7.57 5.97
N SER A 257 -19.42 -8.72 5.45
CA SER A 257 -19.17 -10.00 6.10
C SER A 257 -17.66 -10.23 6.14
N MET A 258 -16.95 -10.09 5.04
CA MET A 258 -15.50 -10.36 4.99
C MET A 258 -14.64 -9.40 5.85
N ALA A 259 -14.96 -8.11 5.88
CA ALA A 259 -14.24 -7.14 6.72
C ALA A 259 -14.58 -7.25 8.22
N ASN A 260 -15.72 -7.85 8.59
CA ASN A 260 -16.15 -8.04 9.97
C ASN A 260 -15.99 -9.49 10.47
N GLU A 261 -15.86 -10.48 9.58
CA GLU A 261 -15.85 -11.94 9.84
C GLU A 261 -14.49 -12.61 9.59
N LEU A 262 -13.40 -11.84 9.52
CA LEU A 262 -12.05 -12.40 9.67
C LEU A 262 -11.44 -12.10 11.05
N PRO A 263 -12.07 -12.49 12.18
CA PRO A 263 -11.32 -12.67 13.42
C PRO A 263 -10.32 -13.82 13.18
N GLY A 264 -9.03 -13.51 13.21
CA GLY A 264 -7.96 -14.46 12.88
C GLY A 264 -6.97 -13.98 11.81
N ALA A 265 -7.18 -12.80 11.20
CA ALA A 265 -6.14 -12.12 10.41
C ALA A 265 -4.93 -11.64 11.24
N GLU A 266 -4.99 -11.81 12.56
CA GLU A 266 -3.89 -11.62 13.51
C GLU A 266 -2.82 -12.71 13.39
N GLY A 267 -3.17 -13.92 12.90
CA GLY A 267 -2.36 -15.11 13.14
C GLY A 267 -1.13 -15.35 12.26
N VAL A 268 -0.86 -14.57 11.21
CA VAL A 268 0.23 -14.92 10.26
C VAL A 268 1.30 -13.83 10.10
N PHE A 269 0.97 -12.56 10.34
CA PHE A 269 1.98 -11.52 10.61
C PHE A 269 2.10 -11.17 12.10
N GLY A 270 1.17 -11.63 12.95
CA GLY A 270 1.21 -11.38 14.40
C GLY A 270 2.40 -12.01 15.12
N GLY A 271 3.22 -12.81 14.45
CA GLY A 271 4.51 -13.25 14.98
C GLY A 271 5.65 -12.22 14.84
N TRP A 272 5.47 -11.19 14.00
CA TRP A 272 6.49 -10.16 13.70
C TRP A 272 5.98 -8.73 13.79
N VAL A 273 4.66 -8.48 13.81
CA VAL A 273 4.08 -7.13 13.97
C VAL A 273 3.77 -6.93 15.44
N ALA A 274 4.54 -6.09 16.12
CA ALA A 274 4.36 -5.81 17.54
C ALA A 274 2.94 -5.25 17.80
N ALA A 275 2.16 -5.92 18.66
CA ALA A 275 0.87 -5.39 19.07
C ALA A 275 1.09 -4.09 19.88
N PRO A 276 0.19 -3.09 19.79
CA PRO A 276 0.29 -1.86 20.58
C PRO A 276 0.54 -2.09 22.08
N GLU A 277 -0.07 -3.13 22.65
CA GLU A 277 0.05 -3.52 24.05
C GLU A 277 1.45 -4.07 24.36
N GLU A 278 2.07 -4.79 23.42
CA GLU A 278 3.42 -5.31 23.55
C GLU A 278 4.46 -4.17 23.48
N LEU A 279 4.24 -3.20 22.59
CA LEU A 279 5.06 -1.99 22.49
C LEU A 279 4.95 -1.12 23.75
N ALA A 280 3.74 -0.94 24.27
CA ALA A 280 3.54 -0.24 25.54
C ALA A 280 4.24 -0.99 26.71
N GLY A 281 4.23 -2.32 26.67
CA GLY A 281 4.83 -3.17 27.68
C GLY A 281 6.35 -3.02 27.81
N VAL A 282 7.07 -2.63 26.75
CA VAL A 282 8.54 -2.48 26.78
C VAL A 282 9.02 -1.12 27.29
N LEU A 283 8.14 -0.12 27.40
CA LEU A 283 8.49 1.23 27.82
C LEU A 283 8.51 1.39 29.36
N HIS A 284 9.43 2.20 29.88
CA HIS A 284 9.42 2.65 31.27
C HIS A 284 8.40 3.78 31.51
N GLN A 285 8.08 4.11 32.78
CA GLN A 285 6.99 5.06 33.11
C GLN A 285 7.18 6.47 32.53
N ARG A 286 8.42 6.94 32.38
CA ARG A 286 8.77 8.26 31.84
C ARG A 286 9.25 8.21 30.39
N GLN A 287 9.02 7.10 29.70
CA GLN A 287 9.35 6.89 28.29
C GLN A 287 8.11 6.94 27.41
N ALA A 288 8.27 7.48 26.21
CA ALA A 288 7.30 7.38 25.14
C ALA A 288 8.00 7.02 23.82
N LEU A 289 7.23 6.47 22.89
CA LEU A 289 7.68 6.19 21.53
C LEU A 289 6.82 6.98 20.56
N MET A 290 7.46 7.79 19.72
CA MET A 290 6.81 8.46 18.61
C MET A 290 7.09 7.69 17.32
N VAL A 291 6.03 7.26 16.67
CA VAL A 291 6.10 6.56 15.38
C VAL A 291 5.60 7.49 14.30
N LEU A 292 6.40 7.72 13.27
CA LEU A 292 6.19 8.76 12.27
C LEU A 292 6.24 8.15 10.87
N TYR A 293 5.14 8.25 10.15
CA TYR A 293 4.93 7.57 8.88
C TYR A 293 4.42 8.55 7.82
N PRO A 294 5.22 8.83 6.77
CA PRO A 294 4.75 9.65 5.65
C PRO A 294 3.76 8.86 4.80
N VAL A 295 2.75 9.55 4.28
CA VAL A 295 1.79 9.04 3.30
C VAL A 295 1.54 10.11 2.25
N GLU A 296 0.99 9.76 1.09
CA GLU A 296 0.62 10.72 0.03
C GLU A 296 -0.15 11.95 0.54
N GLN A 297 -0.99 11.82 1.58
CA GLN A 297 -1.82 12.90 2.13
C GLN A 297 -1.16 13.73 3.23
N GLY A 298 0.07 13.39 3.63
CA GLY A 298 0.83 14.05 4.68
C GLY A 298 1.49 13.07 5.64
N VAL A 299 1.23 13.20 6.94
CA VAL A 299 1.89 12.39 7.97
C VAL A 299 0.87 11.75 8.89
N VAL A 300 1.06 10.47 9.19
CA VAL A 300 0.41 9.81 10.31
C VAL A 300 1.45 9.61 11.41
N ALA A 301 1.11 10.10 12.60
CA ALA A 301 1.97 10.03 13.78
C ALA A 301 1.25 9.28 14.89
N TRP A 302 1.97 8.42 15.59
CA TRP A 302 1.49 7.75 16.80
C TRP A 302 2.36 8.13 17.98
N LEU A 303 1.72 8.20 19.15
CA LEU A 303 2.40 8.24 20.44
C LEU A 303 2.03 6.98 21.22
N VAL A 304 3.03 6.15 21.50
CA VAL A 304 2.91 4.95 22.33
C VAL A 304 3.44 5.28 23.72
N ARG A 305 2.61 5.04 24.74
CA ARG A 305 2.97 5.11 26.15
C ARG A 305 2.44 3.86 26.86
N ARG A 306 2.89 3.63 28.10
CA ARG A 306 2.38 2.51 28.93
C ARG A 306 0.87 2.56 29.17
N ASP A 307 0.30 3.75 29.22
CA ASP A 307 -1.10 4.03 29.53
C ASP A 307 -1.98 4.18 28.27
N GLY A 308 -1.40 4.11 27.06
CA GLY A 308 -2.19 4.03 25.85
C GLY A 308 -1.46 4.36 24.56
N LEU A 309 -2.21 4.21 23.47
CA LEU A 309 -1.81 4.55 22.11
C LEU A 309 -2.67 5.71 21.59
N LYS A 310 -2.03 6.75 21.06
CA LYS A 310 -2.71 7.86 20.38
C LYS A 310 -2.23 7.95 18.94
N VAL A 311 -3.11 8.41 18.05
CA VAL A 311 -2.79 8.70 16.65
C VAL A 311 -3.21 10.13 16.31
N ARG A 312 -2.44 10.81 15.47
CA ARG A 312 -2.72 12.12 14.88
C ARG A 312 -2.31 12.10 13.41
N THR A 313 -2.96 12.96 12.63
CA THR A 313 -2.66 13.14 11.21
C THR A 313 -2.38 14.59 10.94
N ALA A 314 -1.35 14.89 10.15
CA ALA A 314 -1.10 16.21 9.59
C ALA A 314 -1.29 16.15 8.07
N GLU A 315 -2.11 17.03 7.51
CA GLU A 315 -2.33 17.12 6.07
C GLU A 315 -1.28 18.03 5.45
N LEU A 316 -0.69 17.58 4.34
CA LEU A 316 0.32 18.30 3.57
C LEU A 316 0.00 18.14 2.08
N GLY A 317 0.43 19.10 1.27
CA GLY A 317 0.34 19.02 -0.19
C GLY A 317 1.37 18.04 -0.78
N ASP A 318 1.15 17.64 -2.03
CA ASP A 318 2.06 16.75 -2.77
C ASP A 318 3.50 17.31 -2.78
N GLY A 319 4.46 16.53 -2.29
CA GLY A 319 5.90 16.89 -2.23
C GLY A 319 6.26 17.92 -1.15
N GLU A 320 5.28 18.48 -0.44
CA GLU A 320 5.53 19.54 0.54
C GLU A 320 6.37 19.05 1.73
N LEU A 321 6.17 17.81 2.16
CA LEU A 321 6.95 17.22 3.24
C LEU A 321 8.40 17.01 2.83
N GLU A 322 8.62 16.44 1.64
CA GLU A 322 9.92 16.20 1.07
C GLU A 322 10.70 17.52 0.93
N ASP A 323 10.09 18.52 0.28
CA ASP A 323 10.68 19.85 0.11
C ASP A 323 11.02 20.52 1.44
N LEU A 324 10.15 20.36 2.45
CA LEU A 324 10.39 20.90 3.79
C LEU A 324 11.59 20.23 4.47
N VAL A 325 11.67 18.91 4.43
CA VAL A 325 12.77 18.16 5.06
C VAL A 325 14.09 18.41 4.33
N GLU A 326 14.10 18.40 3.01
CA GLU A 326 15.31 18.63 2.21
C GLU A 326 15.86 20.03 2.42
N ARG A 327 15.00 21.05 2.31
CA ARG A 327 15.40 22.43 2.59
C ARG A 327 15.91 22.62 4.02
N THR A 328 15.28 21.97 5.01
CA THR A 328 15.74 22.02 6.40
C THR A 328 17.14 21.43 6.54
N LEU A 329 17.41 20.30 5.88
CA LEU A 329 18.72 19.65 5.92
C LEU A 329 19.80 20.48 5.25
N GLU A 330 19.51 21.10 4.11
CA GLU A 330 20.42 22.02 3.43
C GLU A 330 20.74 23.23 4.31
N GLN A 331 19.75 23.80 5.00
CA GLN A 331 19.97 24.92 5.91
C GLN A 331 20.83 24.52 7.11
N VAL A 332 20.53 23.40 7.76
CA VAL A 332 21.28 22.91 8.93
C VAL A 332 22.72 22.55 8.55
N THR A 333 22.94 21.85 7.43
CA THR A 333 24.28 21.46 6.99
C THR A 333 25.09 22.63 6.44
N GLY A 334 24.43 23.61 5.84
CA GLY A 334 25.04 24.84 5.33
C GLY A 334 25.26 25.94 6.38
N GLY A 335 24.88 25.73 7.64
CA GLY A 335 24.99 26.74 8.71
C GLY A 335 24.05 27.95 8.53
N LEU A 336 22.95 27.78 7.78
CA LEU A 336 21.94 28.81 7.55
C LEU A 336 20.88 28.77 8.67
N PRO A 337 20.16 29.89 8.92
CA PRO A 337 19.07 29.91 9.89
C PRO A 337 17.93 28.95 9.48
N ALA A 338 17.80 27.82 10.18
CA ALA A 338 16.77 26.81 9.93
C ALA A 338 15.56 26.90 10.88
N GLY A 339 15.57 27.84 11.83
CA GLY A 339 14.61 27.88 12.95
C GLY A 339 13.14 27.86 12.52
N ARG A 340 12.78 28.53 11.41
CA ARG A 340 11.39 28.54 10.91
C ARG A 340 10.93 27.16 10.43
N ASP A 341 11.76 26.47 9.64
CA ASP A 341 11.40 25.16 9.10
C ASP A 341 11.50 24.07 10.20
N LEU A 342 12.44 24.19 11.13
CA LEU A 342 12.53 23.34 12.33
C LEU A 342 11.31 23.51 13.25
N SER A 343 10.84 24.75 13.50
CA SER A 343 9.58 24.99 14.22
C SER A 343 8.37 24.45 13.47
N ARG A 344 8.37 24.54 12.13
CA ARG A 344 7.29 23.99 11.31
C ARG A 344 7.22 22.47 11.42
N LEU A 345 8.35 21.78 11.32
CA LEU A 345 8.44 20.33 11.51
C LEU A 345 8.01 19.93 12.93
N TYR A 346 8.41 20.69 13.96
CA TYR A 346 7.91 20.46 15.32
C TYR A 346 6.39 20.59 15.40
N GLY A 347 5.83 21.64 14.81
CA GLY A 347 4.38 21.90 14.78
C GLY A 347 3.57 20.80 14.09
N LEU A 348 4.14 20.16 13.06
CA LEU A 348 3.51 19.05 12.34
C LEU A 348 3.63 17.72 13.07
N LEU A 349 4.80 17.42 13.64
CA LEU A 349 5.15 16.08 14.09
C LEU A 349 4.98 15.87 15.60
N VAL A 350 5.30 16.89 16.41
CA VAL A 350 5.42 16.78 17.87
C VAL A 350 4.33 17.55 18.60
N GLN A 351 4.09 18.80 18.20
CA GLN A 351 3.11 19.68 18.85
C GLN A 351 1.71 19.06 19.02
N PRO A 352 1.17 18.22 18.09
CA PRO A 352 -0.12 17.57 18.27
C PRO A 352 -0.23 16.62 19.47
N PHE A 353 0.90 16.28 20.11
CA PHE A 353 1.02 15.39 21.26
C PHE A 353 1.58 16.08 22.51
N GLU A 354 1.78 17.40 22.52
CA GLU A 354 2.46 18.08 23.64
C GLU A 354 1.81 17.80 24.99
N SER A 355 0.47 17.80 25.04
CA SER A 355 -0.25 17.52 26.28
C SER A 355 0.05 16.11 26.81
N GLU A 356 0.14 15.13 25.91
CA GLU A 356 0.44 13.73 26.21
C GLU A 356 1.94 13.47 26.47
N LEU A 357 2.84 14.40 26.14
CA LEU A 357 4.27 14.29 26.45
C LEU A 357 4.64 14.85 27.83
N THR A 358 3.66 15.40 28.56
CA THR A 358 3.84 15.86 29.95
C THR A 358 4.26 14.68 30.84
N GLY A 359 5.33 14.85 31.62
CA GLY A 359 5.88 13.81 32.50
C GLY A 359 6.70 12.71 31.79
N THR A 360 6.92 12.84 30.47
CA THR A 360 7.84 12.00 29.70
C THR A 360 9.19 12.69 29.60
N ASP A 361 10.28 12.01 29.93
CA ASP A 361 11.64 12.58 29.87
C ASP A 361 12.41 12.05 28.65
N GLU A 362 12.12 10.82 28.25
CA GLU A 362 12.81 10.09 27.19
C GLU A 362 11.84 9.73 26.07
N ILE A 363 12.19 10.12 24.83
CA ILE A 363 11.36 9.89 23.65
C ILE A 363 12.14 9.11 22.61
N GLY A 364 11.64 7.91 22.33
CA GLY A 364 12.11 7.12 21.19
C GLY A 364 11.47 7.63 19.91
N ILE A 365 12.25 7.78 18.84
CA ILE A 365 11.75 8.14 17.51
C ILE A 365 11.88 6.94 16.58
N VAL A 366 10.76 6.54 15.98
CA VAL A 366 10.68 5.57 14.88
C VAL A 366 10.10 6.28 13.68
N ALA A 367 10.93 6.56 12.70
CA ALA A 367 10.53 7.30 11.51
C ALA A 367 10.90 6.52 10.24
N SER A 368 10.11 6.70 9.19
CA SER A 368 10.30 6.03 7.90
C SER A 368 10.31 7.03 6.74
N GLY A 369 10.79 6.60 5.58
CA GLY A 369 10.87 7.44 4.38
C GLY A 369 11.64 8.74 4.62
N VAL A 370 11.11 9.85 4.12
CA VAL A 370 11.74 11.19 4.27
C VAL A 370 11.84 11.64 5.73
N LEU A 371 10.92 11.20 6.60
CA LEU A 371 10.91 11.57 8.01
C LEU A 371 12.13 11.00 8.77
N ALA A 372 12.70 9.88 8.31
CA ALA A 372 13.91 9.31 8.92
C ALA A 372 15.13 10.26 8.82
N ARG A 373 15.10 11.25 7.92
CA ARG A 373 16.17 12.24 7.75
C ARG A 373 15.98 13.48 8.63
N VAL A 374 14.85 13.63 9.33
CA VAL A 374 14.57 14.83 10.14
C VAL A 374 15.56 14.92 11.32
N PRO A 375 16.19 16.09 11.55
CA PRO A 375 17.08 16.28 12.70
C PRO A 375 16.26 16.52 13.97
N TYR A 376 15.60 15.48 14.50
CA TYR A 376 14.70 15.58 15.66
C TYR A 376 15.26 16.36 16.85
N PRO A 377 16.53 16.16 17.27
CA PRO A 377 17.12 16.95 18.36
C PRO A 377 17.06 18.46 18.12
N ALA A 378 17.24 18.89 16.87
CA ALA A 378 17.29 20.29 16.47
C ALA A 378 15.90 20.91 16.21
N LEU A 379 14.80 20.16 16.37
CA LEU A 379 13.47 20.75 16.24
C LEU A 379 13.28 21.88 17.27
N VAL A 380 12.63 22.96 16.87
CA VAL A 380 12.48 24.16 17.71
C VAL A 380 11.08 24.20 18.32
N THR A 381 10.99 24.18 19.64
CA THR A 381 9.73 24.20 20.39
C THR A 381 9.05 25.57 20.28
N PRO A 382 7.75 25.70 20.63
CA PRO A 382 7.08 27.01 20.68
C PRO A 382 7.73 28.02 21.63
N ARG A 383 8.58 27.54 22.56
CA ARG A 383 9.37 28.37 23.48
C ARG A 383 10.67 28.90 22.87
N GLY A 384 11.03 28.46 21.66
CA GLY A 384 12.26 28.83 20.97
C GLY A 384 13.49 28.00 21.39
N HIS A 385 13.31 26.96 22.21
CA HIS A 385 14.38 26.05 22.60
C HIS A 385 14.50 24.90 21.59
N TYR A 386 15.69 24.30 21.50
CA TYR A 386 15.83 23.04 20.78
C TYR A 386 15.22 21.89 21.58
N TRP A 387 14.63 20.91 20.91
CA TRP A 387 13.87 19.86 21.57
C TRP A 387 14.75 18.98 22.47
N TYR A 388 16.03 18.79 22.11
CA TYR A 388 16.99 18.05 22.95
C TYR A 388 17.26 18.72 24.32
N GLU A 389 16.98 20.03 24.45
CA GLU A 389 17.12 20.76 25.72
C GLU A 389 15.97 20.44 26.69
N GLU A 390 14.84 19.95 26.18
CA GLU A 390 13.66 19.62 26.98
C GLU A 390 13.48 18.10 27.17
N LYS A 391 13.96 17.28 26.23
CA LYS A 391 13.73 15.83 26.19
C LYS A 391 15.00 15.09 25.76
N LEU A 392 15.23 13.92 26.35
CA LEU A 392 16.26 12.99 25.87
C LEU A 392 15.68 12.19 24.70
N LEU A 393 16.33 12.25 23.54
CA LEU A 393 15.88 11.56 22.33
C LEU A 393 16.77 10.35 22.04
N PHE A 394 16.15 9.23 21.65
CA PHE A 394 16.88 8.07 21.14
C PHE A 394 16.25 7.55 19.85
N GLY A 395 17.09 7.10 18.92
CA GLY A 395 16.65 6.59 17.62
C GLY A 395 16.33 5.11 17.67
N CYS A 396 15.24 4.70 17.02
CA CYS A 396 14.88 3.31 16.80
C CYS A 396 14.57 3.09 15.32
N HIS A 397 15.27 2.13 14.71
CA HIS A 397 15.17 1.88 13.26
C HIS A 397 13.92 1.06 12.89
N SER A 398 13.32 0.31 13.83
CA SER A 398 12.03 -0.35 13.65
C SER A 398 11.39 -0.74 14.99
N LEU A 399 10.05 -0.83 15.00
CA LEU A 399 9.28 -1.34 16.16
C LEU A 399 9.64 -2.79 16.47
N ASN A 400 9.84 -3.61 15.43
CA ASN A 400 10.11 -5.03 15.60
C ASN A 400 11.50 -5.29 16.19
N LEU A 401 12.52 -4.50 15.82
CA LEU A 401 13.83 -4.56 16.47
C LEU A 401 13.77 -4.14 17.93
N LEU A 402 13.03 -3.07 18.26
CA LEU A 402 12.83 -2.64 19.64
C LEU A 402 12.24 -3.77 20.49
N GLN A 403 11.22 -4.46 19.97
CA GLN A 403 10.59 -5.59 20.64
C GLN A 403 11.55 -6.77 20.84
N VAL A 404 12.31 -7.16 19.79
CA VAL A 404 13.27 -8.26 19.85
C VAL A 404 14.38 -7.99 20.88
N VAL A 405 14.91 -6.75 20.92
CA VAL A 405 15.92 -6.34 21.90
C VAL A 405 15.35 -6.37 23.32
N ALA A 406 14.14 -5.84 23.52
CA ALA A 406 13.49 -5.85 24.82
C ALA A 406 13.19 -7.28 25.33
N MET A 407 12.76 -8.18 24.44
CA MET A 407 12.55 -9.59 24.78
C MET A 407 13.82 -10.32 25.19
N ARG A 408 14.95 -10.05 24.52
CA ARG A 408 16.26 -10.60 24.91
C ARG A 408 16.70 -10.11 26.28
N ASN A 409 16.53 -8.82 26.56
CA ASN A 409 16.92 -8.23 27.84
C ASN A 409 16.07 -8.69 29.03
N ARG A 410 14.85 -9.21 28.81
CA ARG A 410 14.02 -9.83 29.87
C ARG A 410 14.40 -11.28 30.19
N ARG A 411 15.18 -11.93 29.32
CA ARG A 411 15.62 -13.33 29.49
C ARG A 411 17.03 -13.45 30.05
N ALA A 412 17.78 -12.35 30.08
CA ALA A 412 19.04 -12.20 30.82
C ALA A 412 18.74 -11.66 32.22
#